data_AF-A0A444S6V5-F1
#
_entry.id   AF-A0A444S6V5-F1
#
_cell.length_a   1.000
_cell.length_b   1.000
_cell.length_c   1.000
_cell.angle_alpha   90.00
_cell.angle_beta   90.00
_cell.angle_gamma   90.00
#
_symmetry.space_group_name_H-M   'P 1'
#
loop_
_entity.id
_entity.type
_entity.pdbx_description
1 polymer ?
#
loop_
_entity_poly.entity_id
_entity_poly.type
_entity_poly.pdbx_seq_one_letter_code
_entity_poly.pdbx_strand_id
1 'polypeptide(L)'
;MFSTSLIALAAAALVSAATPPGFQPAGQGALIVSYGGIAAMNGVNLPKESTAKVPLIATEQPLQGTYAILMIDMDIPTNAPPQTSTLLHWAQTGFTSAQTPMVLNSTAGPKTVYVMQNLAQQPPLAEYIGPNPPARAPLAHRYAFVAVDHTQITQQGLGALSQAASERRGFDAVRALAAAGLQMNAAVAGDYFIVRNTGPIRDGSGNGSGNGTVGGGQQQQQPPPPASPAQPGGGLGQGQPVPGQPGLGQQQPVQGGGGTQNGNRPAAGSATYGPPGRVGVMGLSLAVVAVVFMGLA
;
A
#
# COMPACT_ATOMS: atom_id res chain seq x y z
N MET A 1 -7.28 -43.66 42.70
CA MET A 1 -7.39 -42.20 42.91
C MET A 1 -6.77 -41.54 41.69
N PHE A 2 -7.60 -40.99 40.79
CA PHE A 2 -7.12 -40.39 39.54
C PHE A 2 -6.88 -38.90 39.81
N SER A 3 -5.61 -38.48 39.82
CA SER A 3 -5.25 -37.06 39.90
C SER A 3 -5.18 -36.50 38.49
N THR A 4 -6.23 -35.77 38.10
CA THR A 4 -6.28 -35.01 36.85
C THR A 4 -5.60 -33.67 37.08
N SER A 5 -4.39 -33.50 36.55
CA SER A 5 -3.70 -32.20 36.56
C SER A 5 -4.34 -31.26 35.54
N LEU A 6 -4.80 -30.11 36.02
CA LEU A 6 -5.34 -29.01 35.22
C LEU A 6 -4.25 -28.48 34.27
N ILE A 7 -4.51 -28.54 32.96
CA ILE A 7 -3.72 -27.81 31.96
C ILE A 7 -4.13 -26.34 32.05
N ALA A 8 -3.18 -25.49 32.42
CA ALA A 8 -3.35 -24.04 32.41
C ALA A 8 -3.51 -23.55 30.95
N LEU A 9 -4.69 -23.04 30.63
CA LEU A 9 -4.99 -22.38 29.35
C LEU A 9 -4.31 -21.00 29.33
N ALA A 10 -3.15 -20.91 28.69
CA ALA A 10 -2.50 -19.63 28.45
C ALA A 10 -3.37 -18.80 27.51
N ALA A 11 -3.90 -17.68 28.02
CA ALA A 11 -4.66 -16.72 27.23
C ALA A 11 -3.76 -16.07 26.17
N ALA A 12 -3.91 -16.45 24.91
CA ALA A 12 -3.40 -15.67 23.80
C ALA A 12 -4.19 -14.36 23.75
N ALA A 13 -3.55 -13.25 24.09
CA ALA A 13 -4.11 -11.93 23.82
C ALA A 13 -4.19 -11.78 22.30
N LEU A 14 -5.40 -11.95 21.76
CA LEU A 14 -5.69 -11.75 20.34
C LEU A 14 -5.55 -10.26 20.04
N VAL A 15 -4.39 -9.83 19.54
CA VAL A 15 -4.33 -8.61 18.75
C VAL A 15 -5.15 -8.89 17.51
N SER A 16 -6.38 -8.40 17.49
CA SER A 16 -7.24 -8.34 16.32
C SER A 16 -6.59 -7.39 15.31
N ALA A 17 -5.59 -7.87 14.56
CA ALA A 17 -5.26 -7.25 13.29
C ALA A 17 -6.50 -7.46 12.41
N ALA A 18 -7.19 -6.37 12.08
CA ALA A 18 -8.44 -6.40 11.33
C ALA A 18 -8.18 -6.85 9.88
N THR A 19 -8.00 -8.15 9.73
CA THR A 19 -8.04 -8.87 8.47
C THR A 19 -9.49 -8.95 7.97
N PRO A 20 -9.73 -9.34 6.71
CA PRO A 20 -11.09 -9.52 6.17
C PRO A 20 -11.99 -10.34 7.12
N PRO A 21 -13.33 -10.14 7.17
CA PRO A 21 -14.21 -11.03 7.91
C PRO A 21 -13.90 -12.50 7.57
N GLY A 22 -13.62 -13.32 8.60
CA GLY A 22 -13.20 -14.72 8.42
C GLY A 22 -11.68 -14.96 8.41
N PHE A 23 -10.87 -13.91 8.36
CA PHE A 23 -9.44 -14.00 8.65
C PHE A 23 -9.21 -13.54 10.08
N GLN A 24 -8.53 -14.38 10.85
CA GLN A 24 -7.86 -14.02 12.10
C GLN A 24 -6.46 -14.61 11.95
N PRO A 25 -5.39 -13.81 11.84
CA PRO A 25 -4.06 -14.38 11.72
C PRO A 25 -3.80 -15.29 12.93
N ALA A 26 -3.32 -16.51 12.67
CA ALA A 26 -3.12 -17.51 13.72
C ALA A 26 -1.90 -17.21 14.61
N GLY A 27 -1.11 -16.18 14.29
CA GLY A 27 0.12 -15.79 14.98
C GLY A 27 0.08 -14.41 15.62
N GLN A 28 1.03 -14.16 16.53
CA GLN A 28 1.20 -12.88 17.24
C GLN A 28 1.95 -11.79 16.43
N GLY A 29 2.23 -12.02 15.14
CA GLY A 29 3.03 -11.11 14.32
C GLY A 29 2.19 -10.17 13.46
N ALA A 30 2.28 -8.86 13.69
CA ALA A 30 1.79 -7.87 12.74
C ALA A 30 2.68 -7.85 11.49
N LEU A 31 2.08 -7.82 10.31
CA LEU A 31 2.82 -7.67 9.06
C LEU A 31 3.24 -6.20 8.92
N ILE A 32 4.55 -5.92 8.84
CA ILE A 32 5.02 -4.56 8.60
C ILE A 32 4.92 -4.25 7.11
N VAL A 33 4.13 -3.22 6.79
CA VAL A 33 3.97 -2.69 5.43
C VAL A 33 4.52 -1.27 5.39
N SER A 34 5.43 -0.99 4.45
CA SER A 34 6.03 0.33 4.30
C SER A 34 6.12 0.77 2.84
N TYR A 35 5.62 1.97 2.54
CA TYR A 35 5.71 2.60 1.23
C TYR A 35 6.74 3.72 1.28
N GLY A 36 7.96 3.46 0.78
CA GLY A 36 9.01 4.48 0.73
C GLY A 36 9.35 5.10 2.10
N GLY A 37 9.24 4.32 3.19
CA GLY A 37 9.43 4.81 4.56
C GLY A 37 8.15 5.29 5.26
N ILE A 38 7.00 5.27 4.58
CA ILE A 38 5.71 5.56 5.22
C ILE A 38 5.12 4.26 5.75
N ALA A 39 4.93 4.17 7.07
CA ALA A 39 4.30 3.01 7.70
C ALA A 39 2.82 2.93 7.32
N ALA A 40 2.38 1.75 6.86
CA ALA A 40 1.06 1.48 6.30
C ALA A 40 0.33 0.40 7.11
N MET A 41 0.11 0.68 8.39
CA MET A 41 -0.29 -0.31 9.39
C MET A 41 -1.38 0.25 10.31
N ASN A 42 -2.14 -0.62 10.97
CA ASN A 42 -3.13 -0.28 11.99
C ASN A 42 -4.19 0.72 11.52
N GLY A 43 -4.61 0.64 10.25
CA GLY A 43 -5.70 1.46 9.72
C GLY A 43 -5.35 2.92 9.47
N VAL A 44 -4.06 3.28 9.44
CA VAL A 44 -3.63 4.64 9.06
C VAL A 44 -4.17 5.05 7.69
N ASN A 45 -4.52 6.33 7.53
CA ASN A 45 -4.90 6.86 6.23
C ASN A 45 -3.65 7.25 5.45
N LEU A 46 -3.52 6.75 4.21
CA LEU A 46 -2.44 7.07 3.31
C LEU A 46 -2.94 7.85 2.08
N PRO A 47 -2.14 8.81 1.56
CA PRO A 47 -2.38 9.38 0.26
C PRO A 47 -2.29 8.31 -0.84
N LYS A 48 -3.21 8.36 -1.81
CA LYS A 48 -3.23 7.44 -2.95
C LYS A 48 -1.87 7.37 -3.65
N GLU A 49 -1.26 8.52 -3.87
CA GLU A 49 0.00 8.66 -4.61
C GLU A 49 1.16 7.96 -3.91
N SER A 50 1.16 7.95 -2.56
CA SER A 50 2.18 7.26 -1.77
C SER A 50 2.12 5.73 -1.92
N THR A 51 0.98 5.20 -2.33
CA THR A 51 0.71 3.76 -2.45
C THR A 51 0.79 3.23 -3.89
N ALA A 52 1.31 4.04 -4.82
CA ALA A 52 1.30 3.71 -6.24
C ALA A 52 2.26 2.56 -6.64
N LYS A 53 3.23 2.21 -5.79
CA LYS A 53 4.25 1.16 -6.04
C LYS A 53 4.15 0.07 -5.00
N VAL A 54 4.61 -1.14 -5.31
CA VAL A 54 4.67 -2.28 -4.37
C VAL A 54 5.38 -1.84 -3.08
N PRO A 55 4.81 -2.10 -1.88
CA PRO A 55 5.45 -1.77 -0.61
C PRO A 55 6.58 -2.74 -0.27
N LEU A 56 7.44 -2.31 0.66
CA LEU A 56 8.28 -3.23 1.40
C LEU A 56 7.41 -3.98 2.43
N ILE A 57 7.56 -5.30 2.46
CA ILE A 57 6.90 -6.18 3.42
C ILE A 57 7.96 -6.75 4.37
N ALA A 58 7.69 -6.73 5.66
CA ALA A 58 8.59 -7.24 6.68
C ALA A 58 7.82 -7.79 7.89
N THR A 59 8.57 -8.41 8.79
CA THR A 59 8.09 -8.96 10.07
C THR A 59 9.07 -8.58 11.18
N GLU A 60 8.61 -8.54 12.43
CA GLU A 60 9.49 -8.26 13.57
C GLU A 60 10.31 -9.48 14.02
N GLN A 61 9.84 -10.68 13.65
CA GLN A 61 10.50 -11.96 13.92
C GLN A 61 10.73 -12.70 12.61
N PRO A 62 11.86 -13.42 12.47
CA PRO A 62 12.12 -14.15 11.25
C PRO A 62 11.11 -15.28 11.08
N LEU A 63 10.56 -15.41 9.87
CA LEU A 63 9.66 -16.49 9.52
C LEU A 63 10.40 -17.64 8.83
N GLN A 64 10.03 -18.87 9.15
CA GLN A 64 10.59 -20.07 8.51
C GLN A 64 9.62 -20.59 7.45
N GLY A 65 10.09 -20.83 6.22
CA GLY A 65 9.26 -21.34 5.13
C GLY A 65 9.08 -20.34 3.98
N THR A 66 8.09 -20.62 3.13
CA THR A 66 7.78 -19.84 1.94
C THR A 66 6.37 -19.27 2.05
N TYR A 67 6.23 -17.99 1.71
CA TYR A 67 5.04 -17.19 1.97
C TYR A 67 4.48 -16.56 0.69
N ALA A 68 3.16 -16.47 0.64
CA ALA A 68 2.43 -15.64 -0.30
C ALA A 68 1.98 -14.36 0.40
N ILE A 69 2.09 -13.21 -0.26
CA ILE A 69 1.49 -11.96 0.19
C ILE A 69 0.27 -11.66 -0.68
N LEU A 70 -0.87 -11.43 -0.02
CA LEU A 70 -2.11 -11.01 -0.64
C LEU A 70 -2.46 -9.59 -0.18
N MET A 71 -2.85 -8.72 -1.10
CA MET A 71 -3.43 -7.40 -0.81
C MET A 71 -4.86 -7.34 -1.33
N ILE A 72 -5.81 -7.06 -0.45
CA ILE A 72 -7.24 -7.12 -0.74
C ILE A 72 -7.90 -5.79 -0.35
N ASP A 73 -8.56 -5.15 -1.31
CA ASP A 73 -9.50 -4.06 -1.05
C ASP A 73 -10.82 -4.67 -0.58
N MET A 74 -11.30 -4.26 0.58
CA MET A 74 -12.48 -4.82 1.25
C MET A 74 -13.77 -4.05 0.99
N ASP A 75 -13.68 -2.92 0.30
CA ASP A 75 -14.72 -1.90 0.32
C ASP A 75 -15.12 -1.45 -1.10
N ILE A 76 -14.98 -2.33 -2.10
CA ILE A 76 -15.38 -2.03 -3.49
C ILE A 76 -16.88 -1.74 -3.55
N PRO A 77 -17.30 -0.54 -3.97
CA PRO A 77 -18.72 -0.19 -4.01
C PRO A 77 -19.53 -1.10 -4.95
N THR A 78 -20.69 -1.58 -4.51
CA THR A 78 -21.66 -2.32 -5.35
C THR A 78 -22.85 -1.45 -5.73
N ASN A 79 -23.69 -1.88 -6.68
CA ASN A 79 -24.90 -1.14 -7.07
C ASN A 79 -25.98 -1.07 -5.97
N ALA A 80 -25.80 -1.73 -4.82
CA ALA A 80 -26.70 -1.71 -3.68
C ALA A 80 -26.01 -1.20 -2.40
N PRO A 81 -25.67 0.10 -2.28
CA PRO A 81 -25.08 0.65 -1.05
C PRO A 81 -25.96 0.35 0.19
N PRO A 82 -25.36 0.10 1.36
CA PRO A 82 -23.93 0.20 1.70
C PRO A 82 -23.13 -1.08 1.39
N GLN A 83 -23.68 -2.04 0.65
CA GLN A 83 -22.99 -3.29 0.35
C GLN A 83 -21.72 -3.04 -0.45
N THR A 84 -20.62 -3.63 0.00
CA THR A 84 -19.33 -3.66 -0.69
C THR A 84 -19.00 -5.07 -1.19
N SER A 85 -18.01 -5.15 -2.06
CA SER A 85 -17.35 -6.37 -2.53
C SER A 85 -15.84 -6.23 -2.32
N THR A 86 -15.08 -7.23 -2.74
CA THR A 86 -13.62 -7.25 -2.60
C THR A 86 -12.91 -7.12 -3.94
N LEU A 87 -11.64 -6.70 -3.93
CA LEU A 87 -10.74 -6.76 -5.07
C LEU A 87 -9.35 -7.18 -4.64
N LEU A 88 -8.78 -8.19 -5.31
CA LEU A 88 -7.38 -8.57 -5.14
C LEU A 88 -6.46 -7.59 -5.89
N HIS A 89 -5.78 -6.74 -5.12
CA HIS A 89 -4.82 -5.76 -5.62
C HIS A 89 -3.47 -6.39 -5.95
N TRP A 90 -3.04 -7.39 -5.19
CA TRP A 90 -1.75 -8.04 -5.39
C TRP A 90 -1.76 -9.45 -4.81
N ALA A 91 -1.16 -10.40 -5.53
CA ALA A 91 -0.83 -11.71 -5.01
C ALA A 91 0.56 -12.13 -5.51
N GLN A 92 1.47 -12.41 -4.59
CA GLN A 92 2.84 -12.80 -4.91
C GLN A 92 3.28 -13.93 -4.00
N THR A 93 3.66 -15.06 -4.61
CA THR A 93 4.22 -16.24 -3.94
C THR A 93 5.75 -16.19 -3.93
N GLY A 94 6.36 -17.10 -3.17
CA GLY A 94 7.80 -17.30 -3.20
C GLY A 94 8.59 -16.37 -2.27
N PHE A 95 7.91 -15.66 -1.37
CA PHE A 95 8.59 -14.87 -0.36
C PHE A 95 9.23 -15.77 0.69
N THR A 96 10.43 -15.41 1.14
CA THR A 96 11.10 -15.98 2.31
C THR A 96 11.54 -14.84 3.21
N SER A 97 11.60 -15.08 4.52
CA SER A 97 12.14 -14.07 5.44
C SER A 97 13.65 -13.94 5.25
N ALA A 98 14.16 -12.71 5.27
CA ALA A 98 15.59 -12.47 5.40
C ALA A 98 16.10 -13.12 6.71
N GLN A 99 17.34 -13.62 6.67
CA GLN A 99 18.00 -14.22 7.85
C GLN A 99 18.65 -13.17 8.75
N THR A 100 19.11 -12.08 8.15
CA THR A 100 19.73 -10.95 8.86
C THR A 100 18.70 -9.83 8.97
N PRO A 101 18.40 -9.31 10.18
CA PRO A 101 17.50 -8.19 10.33
C PRO A 101 18.14 -6.89 9.84
N MET A 102 17.31 -5.90 9.55
CA MET A 102 17.73 -4.52 9.29
C MET A 102 16.90 -3.53 10.11
N VAL A 103 17.41 -2.32 10.29
CA VAL A 103 16.61 -1.22 10.83
C VAL A 103 15.82 -0.59 9.70
N LEU A 104 14.49 -0.69 9.77
CA LEU A 104 13.57 0.06 8.93
C LEU A 104 13.20 1.36 9.62
N ASN A 105 13.62 2.48 9.04
CA ASN A 105 13.17 3.80 9.46
C ASN A 105 11.83 4.09 8.78
N SER A 106 10.80 4.39 9.57
CA SER A 106 9.48 4.73 9.05
C SER A 106 8.84 5.90 9.79
N THR A 107 7.71 6.39 9.27
CA THR A 107 6.87 7.38 9.97
C THR A 107 6.34 6.90 11.33
N ALA A 108 6.33 5.58 11.60
CA ALA A 108 5.99 5.01 12.90
C ALA A 108 7.22 4.87 13.83
N GLY A 109 8.39 5.37 13.41
CA GLY A 109 9.67 5.23 14.10
C GLY A 109 10.56 4.11 13.51
N PRO A 110 11.80 3.98 14.02
CA PRO A 110 12.70 2.91 13.65
C PRO A 110 12.25 1.57 14.24
N LYS A 111 12.30 0.51 13.44
CA LYS A 111 12.06 -0.88 13.89
C LYS A 111 13.12 -1.81 13.34
N THR A 112 13.54 -2.78 14.15
CA THR A 112 14.33 -3.93 13.67
C THR A 112 13.38 -4.91 13.00
N VAL A 113 13.63 -5.25 11.74
CA VAL A 113 12.71 -6.05 10.93
C VAL A 113 13.46 -7.08 10.07
N TYR A 114 12.76 -8.15 9.73
CA TYR A 114 13.16 -9.15 8.76
C TYR A 114 12.34 -8.97 7.49
N VAL A 115 12.99 -8.52 6.42
CA VAL A 115 12.33 -8.22 5.14
C VAL A 115 11.91 -9.51 4.46
N MET A 116 10.70 -9.54 3.91
CA MET A 116 10.25 -10.63 3.06
C MET A 116 10.82 -10.45 1.64
N GLN A 117 11.54 -11.46 1.14
CA GLN A 117 12.24 -11.41 -0.14
C GLN A 117 11.78 -12.51 -1.10
N ASN A 118 11.48 -12.14 -2.33
CA ASN A 118 11.23 -13.07 -3.44
C ASN A 118 12.55 -13.32 -4.22
N LEU A 119 13.49 -14.00 -3.57
CA LEU A 119 14.84 -14.22 -4.12
C LEU A 119 14.82 -15.08 -5.38
N ALA A 120 13.85 -15.98 -5.50
CA ALA A 120 13.65 -16.82 -6.68
C ALA A 120 12.96 -16.09 -7.85
N GLN A 121 12.65 -14.78 -7.70
CA GLN A 121 12.05 -13.93 -8.73
C GLN A 121 10.78 -14.53 -9.35
N GLN A 122 9.97 -15.19 -8.52
CA GLN A 122 8.71 -15.76 -8.99
C GLN A 122 7.81 -14.64 -9.51
N PRO A 123 7.13 -14.82 -10.65
CA PRO A 123 6.17 -13.83 -11.12
C PRO A 123 5.00 -13.71 -10.12
N PRO A 124 4.34 -12.54 -10.02
CA PRO A 124 3.14 -12.41 -9.22
C PRO A 124 2.02 -13.26 -9.82
N LEU A 125 1.20 -13.87 -8.96
CA LEU A 125 -0.05 -14.50 -9.38
C LEU A 125 -1.07 -13.44 -9.83
N ALA A 126 -1.00 -12.24 -9.24
CA ALA A 126 -1.72 -11.06 -9.67
C ALA A 126 -0.83 -9.82 -9.47
N GLU A 127 -0.45 -9.15 -10.56
CA GLU A 127 0.44 -7.97 -10.53
C GLU A 127 -0.08 -6.86 -9.63
N TYR A 128 0.78 -6.14 -8.92
CA TYR A 128 0.33 -5.09 -8.01
C TYR A 128 -0.43 -3.96 -8.73
N ILE A 129 -1.64 -3.67 -8.25
CA ILE A 129 -2.40 -2.48 -8.59
C ILE A 129 -2.47 -1.61 -7.34
N GLY A 130 -2.08 -0.33 -7.44
CA GLY A 130 -2.18 0.59 -6.31
C GLY A 130 -3.63 0.88 -5.91
N PRO A 131 -3.89 1.23 -4.64
CA PRO A 131 -5.16 1.78 -4.18
C PRO A 131 -5.70 2.88 -5.10
N ASN A 132 -6.99 2.84 -5.40
CA ASN A 132 -7.67 3.87 -6.20
C ASN A 132 -9.17 3.89 -5.90
N PRO A 133 -9.58 4.22 -4.66
CA PRO A 133 -10.99 4.27 -4.30
C PRO A 133 -11.72 5.26 -5.23
N PRO A 134 -12.85 4.86 -5.85
CA PRO A 134 -13.62 5.74 -6.71
C PRO A 134 -14.29 6.85 -5.89
N ALA A 135 -14.75 7.90 -6.58
CA ALA A 135 -15.58 8.93 -5.97
C ALA A 135 -17.02 8.43 -5.79
N ARG A 136 -17.21 7.29 -5.11
CA ARG A 136 -18.49 6.62 -4.87
C ARG A 136 -18.47 6.00 -3.48
N ALA A 137 -19.58 6.06 -2.75
CA ALA A 137 -19.63 5.55 -1.38
C ALA A 137 -19.38 4.03 -1.30
N PRO A 138 -18.58 3.54 -0.31
CA PRO A 138 -17.79 4.33 0.63
C PRO A 138 -16.56 4.99 -0.03
N LEU A 139 -16.27 6.26 0.31
CA LEU A 139 -15.11 6.96 -0.24
C LEU A 139 -13.77 6.49 0.37
N ALA A 140 -13.80 5.76 1.48
CA ALA A 140 -12.62 5.21 2.13
C ALA A 140 -12.64 3.70 2.05
N HIS A 141 -11.53 3.14 1.58
CA HIS A 141 -11.37 1.72 1.40
C HIS A 141 -10.25 1.19 2.29
N ARG A 142 -10.48 0.04 2.91
CA ARG A 142 -9.50 -0.72 3.68
C ARG A 142 -8.76 -1.68 2.74
N TYR A 143 -7.44 -1.58 2.74
CA TYR A 143 -6.55 -2.45 2.01
C TYR A 143 -5.84 -3.36 2.99
N ALA A 144 -6.31 -4.60 3.08
CA ALA A 144 -5.77 -5.61 3.98
C ALA A 144 -4.62 -6.37 3.31
N PHE A 145 -3.53 -6.56 4.03
CA PHE A 145 -2.45 -7.45 3.68
C PHE A 145 -2.51 -8.71 4.53
N VAL A 146 -2.27 -9.85 3.90
CA VAL A 146 -2.17 -11.15 4.59
C VAL A 146 -0.93 -11.87 4.07
N ALA A 147 -0.11 -12.36 5.00
CA ALA A 147 0.96 -13.30 4.71
C ALA A 147 0.45 -14.72 4.97
N VAL A 148 0.56 -15.58 3.94
CA VAL A 148 0.08 -16.96 3.96
C VAL A 148 1.25 -17.90 3.81
N ASP A 149 1.45 -18.80 4.76
CA ASP A 149 2.40 -19.90 4.64
C ASP A 149 1.92 -20.86 3.55
N HIS A 150 2.74 -21.03 2.52
CA HIS A 150 2.49 -21.97 1.43
C HIS A 150 3.68 -22.92 1.24
N THR A 151 4.48 -23.14 2.28
CA THR A 151 5.66 -24.03 2.27
C THR A 151 5.30 -25.43 1.80
N GLN A 152 4.13 -25.93 2.17
CA GLN A 152 3.62 -27.26 1.83
C GLN A 152 2.55 -27.24 0.72
N ILE A 153 2.43 -26.14 -0.04
CA ILE A 153 1.44 -26.08 -1.12
C ILE A 153 1.80 -27.08 -2.22
N THR A 154 0.79 -27.79 -2.72
CA THR A 154 0.97 -28.69 -3.87
C THR A 154 0.94 -27.90 -5.18
N GLN A 155 1.43 -28.48 -6.27
CA GLN A 155 1.32 -27.86 -7.60
C GLN A 155 -0.15 -27.60 -7.99
N GLN A 156 -1.05 -28.52 -7.66
CA GLN A 156 -2.48 -28.35 -7.86
C GLN A 156 -3.03 -27.19 -7.01
N GLY A 157 -2.61 -27.10 -5.74
CA GLY A 157 -3.01 -26.02 -4.85
C GLY A 157 -2.52 -24.65 -5.34
N LEU A 158 -1.29 -24.58 -5.84
CA LEU A 158 -0.75 -23.38 -6.47
C LEU A 158 -1.54 -22.99 -7.72
N GLY A 159 -1.94 -23.98 -8.54
CA GLY A 159 -2.83 -23.76 -9.68
C GLY A 159 -4.19 -23.19 -9.28
N ALA A 160 -4.81 -23.73 -8.22
CA ALA A 160 -6.08 -23.24 -7.70
C ALA A 160 -5.96 -21.80 -7.16
N LEU A 161 -4.89 -21.50 -6.41
CA LEU A 161 -4.63 -20.15 -5.92
C LEU A 161 -4.39 -19.17 -7.06
N SER A 162 -3.63 -19.57 -8.09
CA SER A 162 -3.40 -18.77 -9.29
C SER A 162 -4.68 -18.49 -10.06
N GLN A 163 -5.55 -19.49 -10.22
CA GLN A 163 -6.86 -19.31 -10.84
C GLN A 163 -7.71 -18.30 -10.07
N ALA A 164 -7.83 -18.46 -8.75
CA ALA A 164 -8.58 -17.52 -7.91
C ALA A 164 -8.00 -16.10 -7.99
N ALA A 165 -6.67 -15.98 -8.02
CA ALA A 165 -6.00 -14.69 -8.13
C ALA A 165 -6.23 -14.00 -9.48
N SER A 166 -6.55 -14.74 -10.56
CA SER A 166 -6.78 -14.17 -11.89
C SER A 166 -8.11 -13.42 -12.02
N GLU A 167 -9.14 -13.83 -11.27
CA GLU A 167 -10.49 -13.22 -11.33
C GLU A 167 -10.54 -11.87 -10.62
N ARG A 168 -9.78 -11.74 -9.51
CA ARG A 168 -9.55 -10.56 -8.65
C ARG A 168 -10.78 -9.92 -8.02
N ARG A 169 -11.86 -9.67 -8.76
CA ARG A 169 -13.10 -9.06 -8.29
C ARG A 169 -13.93 -10.07 -7.49
N GLY A 170 -14.47 -9.65 -6.36
CA GLY A 170 -15.16 -10.55 -5.44
C GLY A 170 -14.25 -11.64 -4.90
N PHE A 171 -12.93 -11.37 -4.82
CA PHE A 171 -11.95 -12.33 -4.31
C PHE A 171 -12.30 -12.74 -2.87
N ASP A 172 -12.62 -14.02 -2.72
CA ASP A 172 -12.85 -14.67 -1.44
C ASP A 172 -11.57 -15.41 -1.04
N ALA A 173 -10.80 -14.80 -0.14
CA ALA A 173 -9.54 -15.36 0.28
C ALA A 173 -9.72 -16.66 1.08
N VAL A 174 -10.82 -16.83 1.85
CA VAL A 174 -11.09 -18.08 2.59
C VAL A 174 -11.28 -19.22 1.60
N ARG A 175 -12.12 -19.00 0.60
CA ARG A 175 -12.39 -19.99 -0.45
C ARG A 175 -11.16 -20.27 -1.31
N ALA A 176 -10.38 -19.25 -1.65
CA ALA A 176 -9.16 -19.40 -2.43
C ALA A 176 -8.11 -20.25 -1.70
N LEU A 177 -7.89 -19.99 -0.40
CA LEU A 177 -6.96 -20.77 0.41
C LEU A 177 -7.45 -22.21 0.61
N ALA A 178 -8.74 -22.41 0.90
CA ALA A 178 -9.31 -23.74 1.02
C ALA A 178 -9.18 -24.55 -0.29
N ALA A 179 -9.45 -23.94 -1.45
CA ALA A 179 -9.27 -24.57 -2.76
C ALA A 179 -7.81 -24.91 -3.06
N ALA A 180 -6.87 -24.12 -2.51
CA ALA A 180 -5.44 -24.39 -2.60
C ALA A 180 -4.95 -25.49 -1.63
N GLY A 181 -5.85 -26.06 -0.81
CA GLY A 181 -5.50 -27.02 0.23
C GLY A 181 -4.80 -26.38 1.44
N LEU A 182 -4.83 -25.05 1.55
CA LEU A 182 -4.26 -24.32 2.67
C LEU A 182 -5.30 -24.17 3.78
N GLN A 183 -4.88 -24.49 5.00
CA GLN A 183 -5.71 -24.34 6.19
C GLN A 183 -5.82 -22.85 6.56
N MET A 184 -6.88 -22.47 7.29
CA MET A 184 -7.07 -21.06 7.69
C MET A 184 -5.96 -20.52 8.59
N ASN A 185 -5.31 -21.39 9.37
CA ASN A 185 -4.14 -21.03 10.16
C ASN A 185 -2.86 -20.82 9.33
N ALA A 186 -2.90 -21.05 8.02
CA ALA A 186 -1.82 -20.68 7.12
C ALA A 186 -1.66 -19.15 7.02
N ALA A 187 -2.69 -18.36 7.35
CA ALA A 187 -2.54 -16.92 7.52
C ALA A 187 -1.75 -16.64 8.82
N VAL A 188 -0.47 -16.32 8.68
CA VAL A 188 0.46 -16.18 9.82
C VAL A 188 0.59 -14.76 10.35
N ALA A 189 0.33 -13.76 9.49
CA ALA A 189 0.42 -12.35 9.81
C ALA A 189 -0.49 -11.54 8.89
N GLY A 190 -0.93 -10.37 9.36
CA GLY A 190 -1.71 -9.45 8.56
C GLY A 190 -1.72 -8.05 9.16
N ASP A 191 -2.08 -7.08 8.33
CA ASP A 191 -2.30 -5.69 8.73
C ASP A 191 -3.17 -5.00 7.65
N TYR A 192 -3.59 -3.76 7.87
CA TYR A 192 -4.32 -2.98 6.88
C TYR A 192 -4.02 -1.49 7.01
N PHE A 193 -4.28 -0.76 5.93
CA PHE A 193 -4.35 0.70 5.94
C PHE A 193 -5.59 1.15 5.16
N ILE A 194 -5.84 2.46 5.18
CA ILE A 194 -6.98 3.09 4.52
C ILE A 194 -6.49 4.06 3.45
N VAL A 195 -7.13 4.07 2.28
CA VAL A 195 -7.01 5.17 1.31
C VAL A 195 -8.38 5.77 1.10
N ARG A 196 -8.42 7.11 1.03
CA ARG A 196 -9.65 7.87 0.89
C ARG A 196 -9.66 8.68 -0.40
N ASN A 197 -10.78 8.61 -1.11
CA ASN A 197 -11.12 9.59 -2.12
C ASN A 197 -11.69 10.84 -1.43
N THR A 198 -11.08 11.99 -1.66
CA THR A 198 -11.51 13.29 -1.09
C THR A 198 -12.48 14.06 -1.98
N GLY A 199 -12.81 13.54 -3.16
CA GLY A 199 -13.77 14.14 -4.08
C GLY A 199 -15.23 13.92 -3.65
N PRO A 200 -16.18 14.69 -4.23
CA PRO A 200 -17.60 14.52 -3.95
C PRO A 200 -18.07 13.13 -4.44
N ILE A 201 -19.01 12.52 -3.72
CA ILE A 201 -19.67 11.29 -4.16
C ILE A 201 -20.38 11.55 -5.49
N ARG A 202 -20.15 10.68 -6.47
CA ARG A 202 -20.80 10.65 -7.77
C ARG A 202 -21.56 9.34 -7.90
N ASP A 203 -22.86 9.44 -8.17
CA ASP A 203 -23.66 8.26 -8.48
C ASP A 203 -23.22 7.68 -9.83
N GLY A 204 -23.09 6.36 -9.87
CA GLY A 204 -22.28 5.65 -10.85
C GLY A 204 -22.75 5.78 -12.30
N SER A 205 -22.06 6.63 -13.06
CA SER A 205 -21.88 6.50 -14.51
C SER A 205 -20.55 7.12 -14.90
N GLY A 206 -19.46 6.34 -14.83
CA GLY A 206 -18.18 6.78 -15.38
C GLY A 206 -16.97 6.08 -14.79
N ASN A 207 -16.27 5.34 -15.63
CA ASN A 207 -14.90 4.90 -15.42
C ASN A 207 -13.99 6.15 -15.44
N GLY A 208 -13.82 6.81 -14.28
CA GLY A 208 -13.23 8.15 -14.20
C GLY A 208 -11.76 8.15 -13.78
N SER A 209 -10.85 8.05 -14.74
CA SER A 209 -9.54 8.72 -14.64
C SER A 209 -9.81 10.23 -14.75
N GLY A 210 -9.83 10.94 -13.63
CA GLY A 210 -10.12 12.37 -13.59
C GLY A 210 -8.93 13.15 -13.03
N ASN A 211 -8.04 13.57 -13.93
CA ASN A 211 -7.06 14.61 -13.64
C ASN A 211 -7.83 15.94 -13.49
N GLY A 212 -8.03 16.40 -12.25
CA GLY A 212 -8.71 17.65 -11.94
C GLY A 212 -7.82 18.85 -12.26
N THR A 213 -7.78 19.26 -13.52
CA THR A 213 -7.35 20.61 -13.88
C THR A 213 -8.44 21.58 -13.44
N VAL A 214 -8.06 22.56 -12.61
CA VAL A 214 -8.92 23.64 -12.11
C VAL A 214 -9.35 24.50 -13.31
N GLY A 215 -10.57 24.28 -13.80
CA GLY A 215 -11.21 25.12 -14.82
C GLY A 215 -12.15 26.12 -14.15
N GLY A 216 -11.86 27.41 -14.33
CA GLY A 216 -12.59 28.53 -13.74
C GLY A 216 -14.09 28.49 -14.01
N GLY A 217 -14.86 28.78 -12.96
CA GLY A 217 -16.32 28.78 -13.01
C GLY A 217 -16.87 29.83 -13.96
N GLN A 218 -17.74 29.40 -14.88
CA GLN A 218 -18.69 30.31 -15.51
C GLN A 218 -19.89 30.46 -14.57
N GLN A 219 -19.94 31.59 -13.87
CA GLN A 219 -21.16 32.06 -13.23
C GLN A 219 -22.14 32.46 -14.33
N GLN A 220 -23.31 31.82 -14.34
CA GLN A 220 -24.47 32.27 -15.11
C GLN A 220 -24.85 33.68 -14.62
N GLN A 221 -24.53 34.70 -15.42
CA GLN A 221 -24.97 36.07 -15.19
C GLN A 221 -26.46 36.18 -15.53
N GLN A 222 -27.27 36.55 -14.55
CA GLN A 222 -28.64 37.04 -14.76
C GLN A 222 -28.60 38.30 -15.65
N PRO A 223 -29.56 38.48 -16.56
CA PRO A 223 -29.63 39.70 -17.37
C PRO A 223 -30.02 40.92 -16.50
N PRO A 224 -29.49 42.12 -16.79
CA PRO A 224 -29.78 43.33 -16.01
C PRO A 224 -31.23 43.82 -16.24
N PRO A 225 -31.83 44.52 -15.24
CA PRO A 225 -33.15 45.11 -15.38
C PRO A 225 -33.16 46.32 -16.34
N PRO A 226 -34.32 46.65 -16.96
CA PRO A 226 -34.42 47.73 -17.93
C PRO A 226 -34.28 49.12 -17.30
N ALA A 227 -33.59 50.02 -18.01
CA ALA A 227 -33.35 51.40 -17.60
C ALA A 227 -34.62 52.26 -17.62
N SER A 228 -34.81 53.08 -16.59
CA SER A 228 -35.77 54.20 -16.58
C SER A 228 -35.06 55.51 -16.94
N PRO A 229 -35.68 56.42 -17.71
CA PRO A 229 -35.03 57.64 -18.19
C PRO A 229 -35.25 58.83 -17.25
N ALA A 230 -34.24 59.68 -17.07
CA ALA A 230 -34.45 61.05 -16.59
C ALA A 230 -33.39 62.03 -17.13
N GLN A 231 -33.94 63.20 -17.50
CA GLN A 231 -33.49 64.40 -18.22
C GLN A 231 -32.20 65.16 -17.79
N PRO A 232 -31.79 66.18 -18.59
CA PRO A 232 -30.47 66.82 -18.56
C PRO A 232 -30.41 68.10 -17.71
N GLY A 233 -29.19 68.54 -17.36
CA GLY A 233 -28.95 69.93 -16.99
C GLY A 233 -27.65 70.21 -16.22
N GLY A 234 -26.65 70.75 -16.93
CA GLY A 234 -25.87 71.94 -16.54
C GLY A 234 -24.85 71.89 -15.39
N GLY A 235 -23.67 72.49 -15.62
CA GLY A 235 -22.91 73.15 -14.55
C GLY A 235 -21.40 72.91 -14.54
N LEU A 236 -20.64 73.99 -14.73
CA LEU A 236 -19.18 74.08 -14.80
C LEU A 236 -18.51 74.00 -13.41
N GLY A 237 -17.24 73.58 -13.35
CA GLY A 237 -16.38 73.81 -12.18
C GLY A 237 -14.98 73.18 -12.26
N GLN A 238 -13.96 74.01 -12.49
CA GLN A 238 -12.54 73.68 -12.34
C GLN A 238 -12.11 73.73 -10.85
N GLY A 239 -11.14 72.90 -10.44
CA GLY A 239 -10.52 73.00 -9.11
C GLY A 239 -9.42 71.96 -8.81
N GLN A 240 -8.17 72.33 -9.14
CA GLN A 240 -6.84 72.01 -8.56
C GLN A 240 -6.38 70.58 -8.12
N PRO A 241 -5.06 70.28 -8.22
CA PRO A 241 -4.49 68.94 -8.02
C PRO A 241 -3.87 68.69 -6.62
N VAL A 242 -3.88 67.42 -6.20
CA VAL A 242 -3.15 66.89 -5.02
C VAL A 242 -1.85 66.22 -5.47
N PRO A 243 -0.70 66.39 -4.79
CA PRO A 243 0.60 65.88 -5.23
C PRO A 243 1.00 64.55 -4.59
N GLY A 244 1.66 63.69 -5.37
CA GLY A 244 2.60 62.69 -4.85
C GLY A 244 2.37 61.25 -5.30
N GLN A 245 3.08 60.81 -6.34
CA GLN A 245 4.05 59.70 -6.25
C GLN A 245 4.74 59.44 -7.60
N PRO A 246 6.01 58.98 -7.61
CA PRO A 246 6.84 58.94 -8.81
C PRO A 246 6.71 57.64 -9.63
N GLY A 247 6.62 57.80 -10.95
CA GLY A 247 7.61 57.26 -11.89
C GLY A 247 7.56 55.77 -12.27
N LEU A 248 6.88 55.49 -13.38
CA LEU A 248 7.13 54.32 -14.23
C LEU A 248 8.33 54.60 -15.17
N GLY A 249 9.27 53.65 -15.24
CA GLY A 249 10.22 53.47 -16.36
C GLY A 249 10.46 51.96 -16.52
N GLN A 250 9.94 51.32 -17.57
CA GLN A 250 10.63 51.08 -18.86
C GLN A 250 12.01 50.42 -18.72
N GLN A 251 12.11 49.13 -19.07
CA GLN A 251 13.06 48.64 -20.08
C GLN A 251 12.93 47.14 -20.40
N GLN A 252 13.31 46.83 -21.64
CA GLN A 252 13.12 45.66 -22.51
C GLN A 252 14.08 44.47 -22.25
N PRO A 253 13.91 43.34 -22.97
CA PRO A 253 14.56 42.06 -22.66
C PRO A 253 15.94 41.89 -23.32
N VAL A 254 16.79 41.06 -22.70
CA VAL A 254 18.11 40.68 -23.23
C VAL A 254 18.06 39.30 -23.88
N GLN A 255 18.77 39.24 -25.00
CA GLN A 255 18.91 38.21 -26.02
C GLN A 255 20.14 37.31 -25.77
N GLY A 256 20.12 36.10 -26.33
CA GLY A 256 21.32 35.31 -26.70
C GLY A 256 21.48 33.99 -25.91
N GLY A 257 21.78 32.84 -26.51
CA GLY A 257 22.12 32.48 -27.88
C GLY A 257 22.28 30.96 -27.97
N GLY A 258 22.11 30.39 -29.17
CA GLY A 258 22.27 28.96 -29.45
C GLY A 258 23.69 28.58 -29.89
N GLY A 259 24.00 27.28 -29.86
CA GLY A 259 25.24 26.74 -30.46
C GLY A 259 25.58 25.29 -30.09
N THR A 260 25.06 24.35 -30.90
CA THR A 260 25.72 23.14 -31.47
C THR A 260 26.51 22.09 -30.65
N GLN A 261 26.14 20.83 -30.95
CA GLN A 261 26.98 19.67 -31.32
C GLN A 261 27.45 18.64 -30.28
N ASN A 262 26.94 17.41 -30.52
CA ASN A 262 27.67 16.17 -30.79
C ASN A 262 28.14 15.27 -29.61
N GLY A 263 27.69 14.01 -29.69
CA GLY A 263 28.49 12.80 -29.42
C GLY A 263 28.94 12.52 -27.98
N ASN A 264 28.22 11.65 -27.28
CA ASN A 264 28.70 10.29 -26.93
C ASN A 264 27.86 9.67 -25.82
N ARG A 265 27.42 8.43 -26.09
CA ARG A 265 27.02 7.44 -25.09
C ARG A 265 28.31 6.79 -24.55
N PRO A 266 28.38 6.48 -23.25
CA PRO A 266 28.39 5.07 -22.81
C PRO A 266 27.35 4.87 -21.68
N ALA A 267 26.49 3.86 -21.72
CA ALA A 267 26.73 2.44 -21.40
C ALA A 267 26.98 2.18 -19.90
N ALA A 268 26.04 1.41 -19.34
CA ALA A 268 26.06 0.57 -18.15
C ALA A 268 27.26 0.68 -17.19
N GLY A 269 26.99 1.11 -15.95
CA GLY A 269 27.84 0.87 -14.79
C GLY A 269 27.30 -0.28 -13.95
N SER A 270 27.82 -1.47 -14.23
CA SER A 270 27.73 -2.66 -13.37
C SER A 270 28.46 -2.43 -12.05
N ALA A 271 27.77 -2.55 -10.92
CA ALA A 271 28.41 -2.63 -9.61
C ALA A 271 28.92 -4.06 -9.38
N THR A 272 30.18 -4.30 -9.76
CA THR A 272 30.94 -5.49 -9.39
C THR A 272 31.43 -5.30 -7.95
N TYR A 273 30.92 -6.09 -7.00
CA TYR A 273 31.49 -6.20 -5.65
C TYR A 273 32.39 -7.44 -5.60
N GLY A 274 33.67 -7.23 -5.29
CA GLY A 274 34.68 -8.27 -5.10
C GLY A 274 34.51 -9.02 -3.77
N PRO A 275 35.16 -10.20 -3.62
CA PRO A 275 34.86 -11.19 -2.59
C PRO A 275 35.44 -10.83 -1.20
N PRO A 276 34.84 -11.33 -0.11
CA PRO A 276 35.32 -11.08 1.25
C PRO A 276 36.59 -11.87 1.59
N GLY A 277 37.49 -11.20 2.29
CA GLY A 277 38.74 -11.76 2.81
C GLY A 277 38.52 -12.80 3.91
N ARG A 278 39.37 -13.82 3.88
CA ARG A 278 39.49 -14.90 4.87
C ARG A 278 40.07 -14.38 6.18
N VAL A 279 39.42 -14.66 7.31
CA VAL A 279 40.10 -14.85 8.61
C VAL A 279 39.29 -15.82 9.49
N GLY A 280 39.97 -16.81 10.09
CA GLY A 280 39.60 -17.35 11.40
C GLY A 280 38.75 -18.62 11.46
N VAL A 281 39.41 -19.78 11.33
CA VAL A 281 38.91 -21.07 11.81
C VAL A 281 39.07 -21.10 13.34
N MET A 282 37.99 -21.30 14.11
CA MET A 282 38.01 -21.99 15.41
C MET A 282 36.59 -22.29 15.91
N GLY A 283 36.37 -23.53 16.35
CA GLY A 283 35.30 -23.88 17.28
C GLY A 283 34.16 -24.75 16.73
N LEU A 284 34.45 -26.03 16.44
CA LEU A 284 33.40 -27.06 16.53
C LEU A 284 32.93 -27.14 17.99
N SER A 285 31.64 -27.02 18.24
CA SER A 285 31.00 -27.50 19.46
C SER A 285 29.84 -28.40 19.07
N LEU A 286 30.10 -29.71 19.16
CA LEU A 286 29.10 -30.77 19.11
C LEU A 286 28.22 -30.63 20.37
N ALA A 287 26.94 -30.28 20.20
CA ALA A 287 25.94 -30.51 21.23
C ALA A 287 25.30 -31.89 20.98
N VAL A 288 25.67 -32.85 21.82
CA VAL A 288 25.05 -34.17 21.92
C VAL A 288 23.62 -33.97 22.45
N VAL A 289 22.61 -34.27 21.62
CA VAL A 289 21.22 -34.41 22.10
C VAL A 289 21.07 -35.82 22.67
N ALA A 290 21.00 -35.91 24.00
CA ALA A 290 20.64 -37.13 24.69
C ALA A 290 19.14 -37.42 24.47
N VAL A 291 18.85 -38.51 23.77
CA VAL A 291 17.52 -39.11 23.68
C VAL A 291 17.28 -39.87 24.98
N VAL A 292 16.33 -39.43 25.81
CA VAL A 292 15.80 -40.25 26.91
C VAL A 292 14.51 -40.89 26.45
N PHE A 293 14.59 -42.17 26.13
CA PHE A 293 13.46 -43.10 26.16
C PHE A 293 13.14 -43.41 27.62
N MET A 294 11.89 -43.23 28.04
CA MET A 294 11.34 -43.98 29.17
C MET A 294 10.03 -44.61 28.73
N GLY A 295 10.05 -45.93 28.67
CA GLY A 295 8.89 -46.77 28.45
C GLY A 295 8.13 -47.05 29.76
N LEU A 296 6.84 -47.30 29.58
CA LEU A 296 6.00 -48.33 30.20
C LEU A 296 6.41 -48.84 31.60
N ALA A 297 5.55 -48.52 32.57
CA ALA A 297 4.93 -49.47 33.48
C ALA A 297 3.46 -49.05 33.67
#